data_AF-A0A2V9RAR8-F1
#
_entry.id   AF-A0A2V9RAR8-F1
#
_cell.length_a   1.000
_cell.length_b   1.000
_cell.length_c   1.000
_cell.angle_alpha   90.00
_cell.angle_beta   90.00
_cell.angle_gamma   90.00
#
_symmetry.space_group_name_H-M   'P 1'
#
loop_
_entity.id
_entity.type
_entity.pdbx_description
1 polymer ?
#
loop_
_entity_poly.entity_id
_entity_poly.type
_entity_poly.pdbx_seq_one_letter_code
_entity_poly.pdbx_strand_id
1 'polypeptide(L)'
;MKSGERLVIYHTGDEKTAVGTALVLSVDEGDGKTPKVKIKAGKALAKPVSLAQVKSSRVFSDSPLVRQGRLSVVPLNKEQFKFLTGE
;
A
#
# COMPACT_ATOMS: atom_id res chain seq x y z
N MET A 1 -11.13 5.05 -1.16
CA MET A 1 -11.04 4.04 -0.08
C MET A 1 -12.39 3.93 0.60
N LYS A 2 -12.69 2.78 1.20
CA LYS A 2 -13.93 2.54 1.97
C LYS A 2 -13.62 1.82 3.27
N SER A 3 -14.49 1.95 4.26
CA SER A 3 -14.38 1.15 5.50
C SER A 3 -14.34 -0.34 5.17
N GLY A 4 -13.45 -1.08 5.84
CA GLY A 4 -13.19 -2.49 5.60
C GLY A 4 -12.19 -2.80 4.48
N GLU A 5 -11.72 -1.81 3.72
CA GLU A 5 -10.65 -2.04 2.74
C GLU A 5 -9.32 -2.38 3.41
N ARG A 6 -8.61 -3.34 2.82
CA ARG A 6 -7.28 -3.77 3.25
C ARG A 6 -6.20 -2.93 2.60
N LEU A 7 -5.16 -2.64 3.35
CA LEU A 7 -4.04 -1.80 2.97
C LEU A 7 -2.73 -2.54 3.22
N VAL A 8 -1.68 -2.09 2.53
CA VAL A 8 -0.29 -2.45 2.81
C VAL A 8 0.42 -1.22 3.39
N ILE A 9 1.15 -1.41 4.48
CA ILE A 9 2.04 -0.40 5.05
C ILE A 9 3.38 -0.48 4.35
N TYR A 10 3.82 0.65 3.82
CA TYR A 10 5.06 0.80 3.08
C TYR A 10 5.96 1.82 3.78
N HIS A 11 7.16 1.39 4.17
CA HIS A 11 8.21 2.29 4.61
C HIS A 11 8.81 3.00 3.39
N THR A 12 9.03 4.31 3.53
CA THR A 12 9.65 5.17 2.51
C THR A 12 10.80 5.97 3.11
N GLY A 13 11.69 6.50 2.27
CA GLY A 13 12.93 7.14 2.68
C GLY A 13 14.11 6.18 2.48
N ASP A 14 14.87 5.93 3.55
CA ASP A 14 16.02 5.03 3.56
C ASP A 14 15.60 3.56 3.41
N GLU A 15 14.45 3.20 4.00
CA GLU A 15 13.82 1.90 3.81
C GLU A 15 12.68 2.04 2.80
N LYS A 16 12.72 1.27 1.72
CA LYS A 16 11.76 1.30 0.60
C LYS A 16 11.07 -0.05 0.49
N THR A 17 10.23 -0.38 1.45
CA THR A 17 9.80 -1.77 1.69
C THR A 17 8.35 -1.84 2.17
N ALA A 18 7.57 -2.76 1.60
CA ALA A 18 6.28 -3.16 2.17
C ALA A 18 6.53 -4.05 3.40
N VAL A 19 5.99 -3.67 4.56
CA VAL A 19 6.36 -4.27 5.86
C VAL A 19 5.18 -4.82 6.65
N GLY A 20 3.96 -4.38 6.35
CA GLY A 20 2.79 -4.78 7.14
C GLY A 20 1.48 -4.59 6.40
N THR A 21 0.40 -4.99 7.04
CA THR A 21 -0.96 -4.74 6.58
C THR A 21 -1.66 -3.71 7.46
N ALA A 22 -2.74 -3.13 6.96
CA ALA A 22 -3.67 -2.33 7.75
C ALA A 22 -5.10 -2.47 7.22
N LEU A 23 -6.05 -2.01 8.01
CA LEU A 23 -7.48 -2.01 7.68
C LEU A 23 -8.04 -0.59 7.80
N VAL A 24 -8.81 -0.16 6.82
CA VAL A 24 -9.57 1.10 6.91
C VAL A 24 -10.71 0.94 7.90
N LEU A 25 -10.72 1.75 8.95
CA LEU A 25 -11.83 1.79 9.92
C LEU A 25 -12.91 2.78 9.47
N SER A 26 -12.50 3.97 9.06
CA SER A 26 -13.42 5.02 8.61
C SER A 26 -12.73 6.00 7.67
N VAL A 27 -13.54 6.62 6.81
CA VAL A 27 -13.12 7.71 5.92
C VAL A 27 -13.93 8.93 6.30
N ASP A 28 -13.25 10.02 6.60
CA ASP A 28 -13.81 11.36 6.77
C ASP A 28 -13.46 12.16 5.53
N GLU A 29 -14.44 12.44 4.68
CA GLU A 29 -14.23 13.13 3.40
C GLU A 29 -13.96 14.63 3.58
N GLY A 30 -14.31 15.21 4.74
CA GLY A 30 -14.11 16.64 5.03
C GLY A 30 -14.68 17.54 3.93
N ASP A 31 -13.83 18.44 3.41
CA ASP A 31 -14.13 19.34 2.28
C ASP A 31 -13.86 18.72 0.90
N GLY A 32 -13.53 17.43 0.85
CA GLY A 32 -13.15 16.70 -0.36
C GLY A 32 -11.71 16.93 -0.84
N LYS A 33 -11.01 17.96 -0.35
CA LYS A 33 -9.61 18.25 -0.72
C LYS A 33 -8.61 17.49 0.14
N THR A 34 -8.95 17.29 1.42
CA THR A 34 -8.05 16.65 2.40
C THR A 34 -8.76 15.57 3.20
N PRO A 35 -9.24 14.50 2.54
CA PRO A 35 -9.92 13.42 3.24
C PRO A 35 -8.98 12.76 4.26
N LYS A 36 -9.49 12.48 5.46
CA LYS A 36 -8.77 11.82 6.54
C LYS A 36 -9.24 10.38 6.65
N VAL A 37 -8.30 9.44 6.69
CA VAL A 37 -8.60 8.02 6.81
C VAL A 37 -8.09 7.51 8.14
N LYS A 38 -8.97 6.93 8.96
CA LYS A 38 -8.57 6.23 10.17
C LYS A 38 -8.31 4.78 9.80
N ILE A 39 -7.11 4.30 10.10
CA ILE A 39 -6.68 2.93 9.85
C ILE A 39 -6.32 2.22 11.15
N LYS A 40 -6.46 0.90 11.16
CA LYS A 40 -5.93 0.03 12.20
C LYS A 40 -4.74 -0.72 11.64
N ALA A 41 -3.59 -0.65 12.32
CA ALA A 41 -2.44 -1.47 11.99
C ALA A 41 -2.81 -2.96 12.10
N GLY A 42 -2.47 -3.72 11.06
CA GLY A 42 -2.65 -5.15 10.98
C GLY A 42 -1.40 -5.90 11.45
N LYS A 43 -1.11 -7.02 10.79
CA LYS A 43 0.07 -7.83 11.08
C LYS A 43 1.26 -7.36 10.25
N ALA A 44 2.46 -7.56 10.77
CA ALA A 44 3.68 -7.49 9.96
C ALA A 44 3.65 -8.55 8.86
N LEU A 45 4.23 -8.25 7.71
CA LEU A 45 4.40 -9.22 6.64
C LEU A 45 5.44 -10.26 7.06
N ALA A 46 5.14 -11.53 6.80
CA ALA A 46 6.09 -12.61 7.08
C ALA A 46 7.40 -12.45 6.28
N LYS A 47 7.31 -11.85 5.09
CA LYS A 47 8.45 -11.50 4.25
C LYS A 47 8.26 -10.07 3.74
N PRO A 48 9.01 -9.10 4.27
CA PRO A 48 9.00 -7.74 3.74
C PRO A 48 9.40 -7.73 2.25
N VAL A 49 8.76 -6.87 1.45
CA VAL A 49 8.99 -6.79 0.00
C VAL A 49 9.53 -5.42 -0.37
N SER A 50 10.80 -5.39 -0.77
CA SER A 50 11.50 -4.16 -1.17
C SER A 50 11.02 -3.62 -2.52
N LEU A 51 11.23 -2.32 -2.74
CA LEU A 51 10.94 -1.68 -4.03
C LEU A 51 11.73 -2.31 -5.18
N ALA A 52 12.94 -2.79 -4.92
CA ALA A 52 13.74 -3.50 -5.92
C ALA A 52 13.02 -4.78 -6.38
N GLN A 53 12.49 -5.58 -5.44
CA GLN A 53 11.71 -6.77 -5.77
C GLN A 53 10.40 -6.43 -6.50
N VAL A 54 9.72 -5.36 -6.08
CA VAL A 54 8.52 -4.84 -6.78
C VAL A 54 8.85 -4.47 -8.22
N LYS A 55 9.94 -3.72 -8.45
CA LYS A 55 10.37 -3.29 -9.80
C LYS A 55 10.78 -4.45 -10.71
N SER A 56 11.31 -5.53 -10.14
CA SER A 56 11.67 -6.74 -10.90
C SER A 56 10.46 -7.60 -11.30
N SER A 57 9.27 -7.31 -10.74
CA SER A 57 8.04 -8.06 -11.04
C SER A 57 7.20 -7.40 -12.14
N ARG A 58 6.79 -8.19 -13.13
CA ARG A 58 5.90 -7.72 -14.21
C ARG A 58 4.51 -7.28 -13.71
N VAL A 59 4.09 -7.78 -12.55
CA VAL A 59 2.79 -7.44 -11.93
C VAL A 59 2.70 -5.94 -11.58
N PHE A 60 3.85 -5.26 -11.45
CA PHE A 60 3.94 -3.84 -11.13
C PHE A 60 4.41 -2.96 -12.28
N SER A 61 4.55 -3.49 -13.51
CA SER A 61 5.10 -2.74 -14.65
C SER A 61 4.36 -1.43 -14.93
N ASP A 62 3.03 -1.41 -14.72
CA ASP A 62 2.17 -0.23 -14.87
C ASP A 62 1.71 0.37 -13.52
N SER A 63 2.22 -0.14 -12.39
CA SER A 63 1.79 0.33 -11.08
C SER A 63 2.29 1.76 -10.80
N PRO A 64 1.45 2.64 -10.23
CA PRO A 64 1.91 3.94 -9.74
C PRO A 64 3.00 3.83 -8.68
N LEU A 65 3.09 2.71 -7.94
CA LEU A 65 4.18 2.46 -6.98
C LEU A 65 5.56 2.47 -7.64
N VAL A 66 5.64 2.04 -8.91
CA VAL A 66 6.88 2.02 -9.69
C VAL A 66 7.04 3.30 -10.50
N ARG A 67 5.95 3.82 -11.08
CA ARG A 67 5.98 4.94 -12.04
C ARG A 67 5.92 6.33 -11.41
N GLN A 68 5.37 6.46 -10.20
CA GLN A 68 5.10 7.75 -9.56
C GLN A 68 5.65 7.80 -8.14
N GLY A 69 6.97 8.01 -8.02
CA GLY A 69 7.69 7.93 -6.73
C GLY A 69 7.30 8.96 -5.66
N ARG A 70 6.53 10.00 -6.01
CA ARG A 70 6.01 11.02 -5.06
C ARG A 70 4.55 10.79 -4.67
N LEU A 71 3.95 9.66 -5.04
CA LEU A 71 2.59 9.31 -4.67
C LEU A 71 2.58 8.44 -3.40
N SER A 72 2.11 9.01 -2.28
CA SER A 72 2.12 8.33 -0.98
C SER A 72 1.03 7.29 -0.80
N VAL A 73 -0.06 7.38 -1.58
CA VAL A 73 -1.19 6.45 -1.52
C VAL A 73 -1.38 5.86 -2.89
N VAL A 74 -1.09 4.57 -3.03
CA VAL A 74 -1.11 3.87 -4.31
C VAL A 74 -2.25 2.84 -4.31
N PRO A 75 -3.15 2.86 -5.32
CA PRO A 75 -4.11 1.78 -5.50
C PRO A 75 -3.38 0.50 -5.93
N LEU A 76 -3.74 -0.62 -5.31
CA LEU A 76 -3.25 -1.95 -5.67
C LEU A 76 -4.41 -2.76 -6.26
N ASN A 77 -4.13 -3.50 -7.32
CA ASN A 77 -5.04 -4.55 -7.78
C ASN A 77 -4.85 -5.83 -6.92
N LYS A 78 -5.69 -6.85 -7.16
CA LYS A 78 -5.66 -8.10 -6.40
C LYS A 78 -4.32 -8.84 -6.50
N GLU A 79 -3.71 -8.87 -7.69
CA GLU A 79 -2.44 -9.56 -7.93
C GLU A 79 -1.27 -8.87 -7.23
N GLN A 80 -1.25 -7.54 -7.26
CA GLN A 80 -0.27 -6.71 -6.57
C GLN A 80 -0.40 -6.85 -5.07
N PHE A 81 -1.62 -6.84 -4.54
CA PHE A 81 -1.87 -7.06 -3.12
C PHE A 81 -1.36 -8.44 -2.69
N LYS A 82 -1.75 -9.50 -3.40
CA LYS A 82 -1.28 -10.87 -3.19
C LYS A 82 0.24 -10.98 -3.24
N PHE A 83 0.88 -10.33 -4.21
CA PHE A 83 2.34 -10.34 -4.34
C PHE A 83 3.03 -9.75 -3.09
N LEU A 84 2.48 -8.68 -2.53
CA LEU A 84 3.06 -8.03 -1.34
C LEU A 84 2.73 -8.77 -0.05
N THR A 85 1.52 -9.32 0.09
CA THR A 85 1.08 -9.93 1.36
C THR A 85 1.33 -11.43 1.45
N GLY A 86 1.45 -12.12 0.30
CA GLY A 86 1.52 -13.57 0.22
C GLY A 86 0.18 -14.29 0.40
N GLU A 87 -0.94 -13.56 0.45
CA GLU A 87 -2.31 -14.08 0.58
C GLU A 87 -2.93 -14.44 -0.78
#